data_AF-A0A8T5YN31-F1
#
_entry.id   AF-A0A8T5YN31-F1
#
_cell.length_a   1.000
_cell.length_b   1.000
_cell.length_c   1.000
_cell.angle_alpha   90.00
_cell.angle_beta   90.00
_cell.angle_gamma   90.00
#
_symmetry.space_group_name_H-M   'P 1'
#
loop_
_entity.id
_entity.type
_entity.pdbx_description
1 polymer ?
#
loop_
_entity_poly.entity_id
_entity_poly.type
_entity_poly.pdbx_seq_one_letter_code
_entity_poly.pdbx_strand_id
1 'polypeptide(L)' 'NKCIDILNALTSSLEFETGGELVVNLSRLYDHCVYRLYEASGELSAEKIDEVMLILSNLREGWEGLSGKLG' A
#
# COMPACT_ATOMS: atom_id res chain seq x y z
N ASN A 1 4.82 -14.23 4.32
CA ASN A 1 3.51 -13.55 4.29
C ASN A 1 3.38 -12.33 5.20
N LYS A 2 4.37 -11.99 6.06
CA LYS A 2 4.31 -10.81 6.95
C LYS A 2 3.94 -9.48 6.27
N CYS A 3 4.41 -9.24 5.04
CA CYS A 3 4.14 -8.00 4.32
C CYS A 3 2.65 -7.89 3.89
N ILE A 4 2.07 -9.01 3.45
CA ILE A 4 0.64 -9.10 3.12
C ILE A 4 -0.21 -8.87 4.37
N ASP A 5 0.18 -9.44 5.52
CA ASP A 5 -0.53 -9.24 6.79
C ASP A 5 -0.55 -7.75 7.21
N ILE A 6 0.57 -7.03 7.00
CA ILE A 6 0.65 -5.59 7.25
C ILE A 6 -0.27 -4.81 6.31
N LEU A 7 -0.24 -5.11 5.01
CA LEU A 7 -1.11 -4.43 4.03
C LEU A 7 -2.58 -4.64 4.35
N ASN A 8 -2.97 -5.87 4.72
CA ASN A 8 -4.35 -6.17 5.13
C ASN A 8 -4.76 -5.43 6.42
N ALA A 9 -3.85 -5.33 7.39
CA ALA A 9 -4.08 -4.55 8.61
C ALA A 9 -4.24 -3.05 8.30
N LEU A 10 -3.41 -2.51 7.40
CA LEU A 10 -3.51 -1.12 6.94
C LEU A 10 -4.85 -0.87 6.24
N THR A 11 -5.24 -1.72 5.30
CA THR A 11 -6.57 -1.64 4.64
C THR A 11 -7.71 -1.68 5.65
N SER A 12 -7.63 -2.56 6.65
CA SER A 12 -8.66 -2.67 7.70
C SER A 12 -8.72 -1.47 8.64
N SER A 13 -7.64 -0.68 8.72
CA SER A 13 -7.58 0.54 9.53
C SER A 13 -8.12 1.78 8.84
N LEU A 14 -8.47 1.68 7.55
CA LEU A 14 -8.96 2.81 6.76
C LEU A 14 -10.42 3.13 7.14
N GLU A 15 -10.70 4.42 7.34
CA GLU A 15 -12.05 4.91 7.65
C GLU A 15 -12.81 5.23 6.36
N PHE A 16 -13.55 4.25 5.85
CA PHE A 16 -14.28 4.37 4.58
C PHE A 16 -15.49 5.31 4.66
N GLU A 17 -16.07 5.50 5.85
CA GLU A 17 -17.26 6.34 6.03
C GLU A 17 -16.93 7.83 5.94
N THR A 18 -15.75 8.25 6.43
CA THR A 18 -15.36 9.66 6.49
C THR A 18 -14.18 10.03 5.57
N GLY A 19 -13.43 9.04 5.08
CA GLY A 19 -12.21 9.26 4.31
C GLY A 19 -12.40 9.55 2.81
N GLY A 20 -13.63 9.40 2.29
CA GLY A 20 -13.98 9.73 0.91
C GLY A 20 -13.12 9.01 -0.13
N GLU A 21 -12.84 9.69 -1.26
CA GLU A 21 -12.12 9.11 -2.39
C GLU A 21 -10.67 8.73 -2.07
N LEU A 22 -10.02 9.46 -1.16
CA LEU A 22 -8.63 9.19 -0.77
C LEU A 22 -8.50 7.78 -0.16
N VAL A 23 -9.36 7.46 0.80
CA VAL A 23 -9.34 6.14 1.45
C VAL A 23 -9.63 5.01 0.46
N VAL A 24 -10.58 5.21 -0.46
CA VAL A 24 -10.88 4.22 -1.51
C VAL A 24 -9.68 4.00 -2.43
N ASN A 25 -8.95 5.06 -2.78
CA ASN A 25 -7.75 4.92 -3.61
C ASN A 25 -6.60 4.24 -2.86
N LEU A 26 -6.45 4.51 -1.55
CA LEU A 26 -5.46 3.81 -0.70
C LEU A 26 -5.77 2.32 -0.57
N SER A 27 -7.04 1.95 -0.36
CA SER A 27 -7.41 0.54 -0.25
C SER A 27 -7.11 -0.22 -1.55
N ARG A 28 -7.43 0.36 -2.70
CA ARG A 28 -7.12 -0.21 -4.02
C ARG A 28 -5.62 -0.39 -4.22
N LEU A 29 -4.81 0.55 -3.75
CA LEU A 29 -3.36 0.48 -3.86
C LEU A 29 -2.79 -0.65 -3.00
N TYR A 30 -3.29 -0.81 -1.77
CA TYR A 30 -2.90 -1.90 -0.89
C TYR A 30 -3.32 -3.27 -1.45
N ASP A 31 -4.54 -3.39 -1.97
CA ASP A 31 -5.01 -4.62 -2.63
C ASP A 31 -4.15 -4.98 -3.84
N HIS A 32 -3.75 -3.99 -4.63
CA HIS A 32 -2.84 -4.20 -5.76
C HIS A 32 -1.48 -4.74 -5.27
N CYS A 33 -0.89 -4.15 -4.23
CA CYS A 33 0.36 -4.63 -3.64
C CYS A 33 0.24 -6.08 -3.14
N VAL A 34 -0.88 -6.43 -2.49
CA VAL A 34 -1.14 -7.82 -2.06
C VAL A 34 -1.18 -8.77 -3.25
N TYR A 35 -1.87 -8.41 -4.33
CA TYR A 35 -1.93 -9.22 -5.55
C TYR A 35 -0.55 -9.44 -6.16
N ARG A 36 0.24 -8.37 -6.30
CA ARG A 36 1.62 -8.45 -6.84
C ARG A 36 2.53 -9.33 -5.98
N LEU A 37 2.40 -9.27 -4.66
CA LEU A 37 3.16 -10.13 -3.75
C LEU A 37 2.78 -11.62 -3.88
N TYR A 38 1.50 -11.93 -4.14
CA TYR A 38 1.08 -13.30 -4.44
C TYR A 38 1.67 -13.80 -5.77
N GLU A 39 1.62 -12.98 -6.83
CA GLU A 39 2.25 -13.32 -8.10
C GLU A 39 3.76 -13.50 -7.95
N ALA A 40 4.44 -12.61 -7.20
CA ALA A 40 5.87 -12.70 -6.92
C ALA A 40 6.22 -14.02 -6.21
N SER A 41 5.39 -14.45 -5.27
CA SER A 41 5.56 -15.72 -4.57
C SER A 41 5.34 -16.93 -5.48
N GLY A 42 4.42 -16.85 -6.44
CA GLY A 42 4.16 -17.93 -7.39
C GLY A 42 5.21 -18.04 -8.49
N GLU A 43 5.70 -16.90 -8.97
CA GLU A 43 6.64 -16.79 -10.08
C GLU A 43 8.11 -16.66 -9.66
N LEU A 44 8.39 -16.55 -8.35
CA LEU A 44 9.72 -16.26 -7.79
C LEU A 44 10.36 -14.98 -8.39
N SER A 45 9.53 -13.99 -8.71
CA SER A 45 9.95 -12.75 -9.36
C SER A 45 10.32 -11.67 -8.36
N ALA A 46 11.60 -11.33 -8.28
CA ALA A 46 12.10 -10.19 -7.49
C ALA A 46 11.60 -8.84 -8.05
N GLU A 47 11.44 -8.72 -9.36
CA GLU A 47 10.98 -7.48 -10.00
C GLU A 47 9.59 -7.05 -9.51
N LYS A 48 8.68 -8.02 -9.28
CA LYS A 48 7.35 -7.74 -8.71
C LYS A 48 7.44 -7.25 -7.26
N ILE A 49 8.45 -7.70 -6.50
CA ILE A 49 8.71 -7.20 -5.14
C ILE A 49 9.24 -5.77 -5.22
N ASP A 50 10.14 -5.48 -6.14
CA ASP A 50 10.70 -4.14 -6.35
C ASP A 50 9.62 -3.11 -6.71
N GLU A 51 8.65 -3.50 -7.55
CA GLU A 51 7.50 -2.67 -7.88
C GLU A 51 6.66 -2.33 -6.63
N VAL A 52 6.35 -3.32 -5.79
CA VAL A 52 5.61 -3.10 -4.54
C VAL A 52 6.39 -2.19 -3.60
N MET A 53 7.71 -2.36 -3.50
CA MET A 53 8.57 -1.47 -2.71
C MET A 53 8.54 -0.02 -3.21
N LEU A 54 8.55 0.18 -4.53
CA LEU A 54 8.47 1.51 -5.13
C LEU A 54 7.14 2.19 -4.81
N ILE A 55 6.02 1.46 -4.96
CA ILE A 55 4.68 1.98 -4.66
C ILE A 55 4.58 2.42 -3.19
N LEU A 56 5.01 1.57 -2.26
CA LEU A 56 4.93 1.86 -0.82
C LEU A 56 5.88 2.99 -0.41
N SER A 57 7.05 3.10 -1.04
CA SER A 57 8.00 4.20 -0.81
C SER A 57 7.41 5.54 -1.26
N ASN A 58 6.87 5.61 -2.48
CA ASN A 58 6.23 6.82 -2.99
C ASN A 58 5.04 7.24 -2.13
N LEU A 59 4.24 6.28 -1.66
CA LEU A 59 3.13 6.55 -0.77
C LEU A 59 3.62 7.16 0.56
N ARG A 60 4.65 6.58 1.16
CA ARG A 60 5.27 7.09 2.39
C ARG A 60 5.79 8.52 2.21
N GLU A 61 6.49 8.80 1.12
CA GLU A 61 6.98 10.15 0.82
C GLU A 61 5.83 11.15 0.69
N GLY A 62 4.73 10.77 0.05
CA GLY A 62 3.51 11.57 -0.03
C GLY A 62 2.95 11.91 1.35
N TRP A 63 2.89 10.94 2.27
CA TRP A 63 2.46 11.16 3.66
C TRP A 63 3.41 12.05 4.45
N GLU A 64 4.72 11.85 4.33
CA GLU A 64 5.72 12.69 5.00
C GLU A 64 5.64 14.14 4.49
N GLY A 65 5.45 14.35 3.19
CA GLY A 65 5.26 15.67 2.60
C GLY A 65 3.97 16.38 3.02
N LEU A 66 2.89 15.63 3.27
CA LEU A 66 1.64 16.18 3.83
C LEU A 66 1.82 16.56 5.31
N SER A 67 2.45 15.69 6.10
CA SER A 67 2.75 15.95 7.52
C SER A 67 3.61 17.19 7.68
N GLY A 68 4.66 17.35 6.86
CA GLY A 68 5.54 18.52 6.88
C GLY A 68 4.91 19.83 6.39
N LYS A 69 3.73 19.78 5.75
CA LYS A 69 2.94 20.97 5.37
C LYS A 69 1.89 21.37 6.41
N LEU A 70 1.53 20.45 7.30
CA LEU A 70 0.51 20.64 8.34
C LEU A 70 1.12 20.95 9.72
N GLY A 71 2.44 20.81 9.88
CA GLY A 71 3.21 21.26 11.05
C GLY A 71 3.87 22.61 10.81
#